data_AF-A0A7C2RXF7-F1
#
_entry.id   AF-A0A7C2RXF7-F1
#
_cell.length_a   1.000
_cell.length_b   1.000
_cell.length_c   1.000
_cell.angle_alpha   90.00
_cell.angle_beta   90.00
_cell.angle_gamma   90.00
#
_symmetry.space_group_name_H-M   'P 1'
#
loop_
_entity.id
_entity.type
_entity.pdbx_description
1 polymer ?
#
loop_
_entity_poly.entity_id
_entity_poly.type
_entity_poly.pdbx_seq_one_letter_code
_entity_poly.pdbx_strand_id
1 'polypeptide(L)'
;MYAARDRNSDGVLEYAQKLASSPGQKDGLYWPADKAKGEETSPFGSLIAASSAYLEGHKAGDAYRGYHFRILSRQGEAAAGGAYDYLVHGRMLAGFAMVAYPADYGSSGVMTFIVNQNGVLFEKDLGEDSTALGAKMDTFDPAGWTVVAP
;
A
#
# COMPACT_ATOMS: atom_id res chain seq x y z
N MET A 1 -3.34 9.45 -11.60
CA MET A 1 -3.25 9.28 -10.13
C MET A 1 -4.62 8.86 -9.61
N TYR A 2 -4.70 7.97 -8.60
CA TYR A 2 -5.99 7.44 -8.11
C TYR A 2 -6.94 8.55 -7.64
N ALA A 3 -6.46 9.40 -6.72
CA ALA A 3 -7.22 10.47 -6.07
C ALA A 3 -7.55 11.70 -6.94
N ALA A 4 -7.21 11.66 -8.23
CA ALA A 4 -7.53 12.74 -9.17
C ALA A 4 -8.94 12.61 -9.78
N ARG A 5 -9.69 11.57 -9.40
CA ARG A 5 -11.05 11.28 -9.88
C ARG A 5 -11.88 10.75 -8.73
N ASP A 6 -13.16 11.08 -8.76
CA ASP A 6 -14.16 10.42 -7.94
C ASP A 6 -14.37 8.99 -8.47
N ARG A 7 -14.08 8.00 -7.63
CA ARG A 7 -14.07 6.58 -8.00
C ARG A 7 -15.36 5.85 -7.68
N ASN A 8 -16.17 6.40 -6.78
CA ASN A 8 -17.39 5.78 -6.28
C ASN A 8 -18.65 6.61 -6.64
N SER A 9 -18.48 7.74 -7.34
CA SER A 9 -19.53 8.68 -7.78
C SER A 9 -20.29 9.35 -6.62
N ASP A 10 -19.64 9.55 -5.48
CA ASP A 10 -20.21 10.22 -4.31
C ASP A 10 -19.85 11.71 -4.19
N GLY A 11 -19.10 12.24 -5.15
CA GLY A 11 -18.66 13.63 -5.22
C GLY A 11 -17.36 13.93 -4.46
N VAL A 12 -16.69 12.93 -3.89
CA VAL A 12 -15.48 13.11 -3.07
C VAL A 12 -14.24 12.51 -3.75
N LEU A 13 -13.14 13.28 -3.74
CA LEU A 13 -11.83 12.77 -4.14
C LEU A 13 -11.13 12.12 -2.95
N GLU A 14 -10.69 10.88 -3.10
CA GLU A 14 -10.09 10.10 -2.01
C GLU A 14 -8.92 9.23 -2.49
N TYR A 15 -8.06 8.82 -1.56
CA TYR A 15 -7.02 7.81 -1.79
C TYR A 15 -7.60 6.39 -1.75
N ALA A 16 -6.87 5.43 -2.32
CA ALA A 16 -7.29 4.04 -2.30
C ALA A 16 -7.08 3.45 -0.90
N GLN A 17 -8.03 2.62 -0.46
CA GLN A 17 -7.90 1.86 0.80
C GLN A 17 -7.43 0.42 0.56
N LYS A 18 -7.39 -0.03 -0.70
CA LYS A 18 -7.03 -1.39 -1.10
C LYS A 18 -5.95 -1.41 -2.17
N LEU A 19 -5.15 -2.47 -2.20
CA LEU A 19 -4.22 -2.72 -3.31
C LEU A 19 -4.96 -3.26 -4.53
N ALA A 20 -5.80 -4.28 -4.35
CA ALA A 20 -6.70 -4.82 -5.37
C ALA A 20 -8.13 -4.36 -5.12
N SER A 21 -8.83 -3.96 -6.18
CA SER A 21 -10.23 -3.54 -6.10
C SER A 21 -11.14 -4.73 -5.86
N SER A 22 -12.28 -4.48 -5.21
CA SER A 22 -13.38 -5.44 -5.14
C SER A 22 -13.93 -5.75 -6.56
N PRO A 23 -14.50 -6.94 -6.80
CA PRO A 23 -15.00 -7.32 -8.12
C PRO A 23 -15.98 -6.28 -8.70
N GLY A 24 -15.69 -5.80 -9.91
CA GLY A 24 -16.49 -4.78 -10.60
C GLY A 24 -16.29 -3.33 -10.12
N GLN A 25 -15.52 -3.13 -9.05
CA GLN A 25 -15.28 -1.81 -8.45
C GLN A 25 -13.90 -1.25 -8.84
N LYS A 26 -13.70 0.04 -8.56
CA LYS A 26 -12.43 0.76 -8.71
C LYS A 26 -11.99 1.39 -7.39
N ASP A 27 -12.12 0.63 -6.31
CA ASP A 27 -11.87 1.04 -4.91
C ASP A 27 -10.47 0.64 -4.39
N GLY A 28 -9.61 0.15 -5.28
CA GLY A 28 -8.20 -0.18 -4.99
C GLY A 28 -7.24 0.30 -6.08
N LEU A 29 -5.94 0.15 -5.86
CA LEU A 29 -4.90 0.61 -6.80
C LEU A 29 -4.82 -0.22 -8.10
N TYR A 30 -5.40 -1.43 -8.10
CA TYR A 30 -5.50 -2.30 -9.26
C TYR A 30 -6.94 -2.73 -9.53
N TRP A 31 -7.33 -2.71 -10.80
CA TRP A 31 -8.49 -3.37 -11.39
C TRP A 31 -8.12 -3.81 -12.81
N PRO A 32 -8.71 -4.91 -13.34
CA PRO A 32 -8.57 -5.27 -14.74
C PRO A 32 -9.27 -4.22 -15.60
N ALA A 33 -8.63 -3.83 -16.71
CA ALA A 33 -9.19 -2.86 -17.65
C ALA A 33 -9.16 -3.44 -19.07
N ASP A 34 -10.30 -3.44 -19.74
CA ASP A 34 -10.42 -3.79 -21.15
C ASP A 34 -10.06 -2.59 -22.02
N LYS A 35 -8.83 -2.59 -22.53
CA LYS A 35 -8.33 -1.54 -23.43
C LYS A 35 -9.12 -1.48 -24.74
N ALA A 36 -9.64 -2.59 -25.25
CA ALA A 36 -10.40 -2.60 -26.49
C ALA A 36 -11.75 -1.89 -26.33
N LYS A 37 -12.30 -1.88 -25.11
CA LYS A 37 -13.49 -1.11 -24.73
C LYS A 37 -13.20 0.31 -24.26
N GLY A 38 -11.92 0.73 -24.28
CA GLY A 38 -11.52 2.06 -23.83
C GLY A 38 -11.61 2.26 -22.32
N GLU A 39 -11.57 1.18 -21.53
CA GLU A 39 -11.64 1.30 -20.07
C GLU A 39 -10.39 1.97 -19.48
N GLU A 40 -10.60 2.80 -18.45
CA GLU A 40 -9.49 3.43 -17.73
C GLU A 40 -8.57 2.40 -17.09
N THR A 41 -7.27 2.48 -17.39
CA THR A 41 -6.24 1.64 -16.79
C THR A 41 -6.04 1.98 -15.32
N SER A 42 -5.89 0.96 -14.48
CA SER A 42 -5.63 1.13 -13.05
C SER A 42 -4.24 1.71 -12.77
N PRO A 43 -4.04 2.45 -11.65
CA PRO A 43 -2.73 2.98 -11.26
C PRO A 43 -1.61 1.92 -11.23
N PHE A 44 -1.91 0.71 -10.74
CA PHE A 44 -0.96 -0.40 -10.71
C PHE A 44 -0.98 -1.27 -11.98
N GLY A 45 -1.77 -0.91 -13.01
CA GLY A 45 -1.90 -1.71 -14.24
C GLY A 45 -0.56 -1.99 -14.92
N SER A 46 0.30 -0.98 -15.05
CA SER A 46 1.64 -1.15 -15.64
C SER A 46 2.56 -2.02 -14.78
N LEU A 47 2.49 -1.88 -13.45
CA LEU A 47 3.27 -2.71 -12.52
C LEU A 47 2.88 -4.18 -12.62
N ILE A 48 1.58 -4.47 -12.67
CA ILE A 48 1.06 -5.83 -12.81
C ILE A 48 1.42 -6.40 -14.18
N ALA A 49 1.30 -5.61 -15.26
CA ALA A 49 1.70 -6.05 -16.60
C ALA A 49 3.20 -6.39 -16.67
N ALA A 50 4.06 -5.56 -16.06
CA ALA A 50 5.50 -5.83 -15.98
C ALA A 50 5.86 -7.03 -15.08
N SER A 51 4.93 -7.48 -14.23
CA SER A 51 5.10 -8.58 -13.30
C SER A 51 4.43 -9.88 -13.75
N SER A 52 3.90 -9.95 -14.98
CA SER A 52 3.06 -11.07 -15.44
C SER A 52 3.73 -12.44 -15.26
N ALA A 53 5.00 -12.57 -15.64
CA ALA A 53 5.76 -13.81 -15.48
C ALA A 53 5.97 -14.19 -14.00
N TYR A 54 6.14 -13.20 -13.12
CA TYR A 54 6.25 -13.46 -11.68
C TYR A 54 4.91 -13.93 -11.11
N LEU A 55 3.80 -13.35 -11.56
CA LEU A 55 2.47 -13.67 -11.07
C LEU A 55 1.93 -15.01 -11.58
N GLU A 56 2.56 -15.61 -12.59
CA GLU A 56 2.22 -16.97 -13.03
C GLU A 56 2.43 -17.96 -11.88
N GLY A 57 1.41 -18.77 -11.60
CA GLY A 57 1.42 -19.71 -10.48
C GLY A 57 1.19 -19.11 -9.09
N HIS A 58 1.11 -17.78 -8.96
CA HIS A 58 0.81 -17.10 -7.69
C HIS A 58 -0.68 -16.74 -7.57
N LYS A 59 -1.17 -16.69 -6.34
CA LYS A 59 -2.56 -16.42 -5.98
C LYS A 59 -2.68 -15.10 -5.21
N ALA A 60 -3.91 -14.59 -5.13
CA ALA A 60 -4.20 -13.45 -4.27
C ALA A 60 -3.84 -13.79 -2.81
N GLY A 61 -3.06 -12.91 -2.18
CA GLY A 61 -2.55 -13.09 -0.83
C GLY A 61 -1.11 -13.62 -0.78
N ASP A 62 -0.60 -14.21 -1.86
CA ASP A 62 0.80 -14.59 -1.92
C ASP A 62 1.68 -13.33 -1.84
N ALA A 63 2.86 -13.50 -1.23
CA ALA A 63 3.84 -12.44 -1.16
C ALA A 63 4.29 -12.05 -2.57
N TYR A 64 4.44 -10.75 -2.82
CA TYR A 64 5.02 -10.25 -4.05
C TYR A 64 6.52 -10.04 -3.86
N ARG A 65 7.32 -10.81 -4.59
CA ARG A 65 8.80 -10.83 -4.51
C ARG A 65 9.30 -11.01 -3.08
N GLY A 66 8.65 -11.88 -2.31
CA GLY A 66 9.03 -12.18 -0.93
C GLY A 66 8.50 -11.20 0.12
N TYR A 67 7.68 -10.22 -0.26
CA TYR A 67 7.12 -9.23 0.64
C TYR A 67 5.60 -9.16 0.56
N HIS A 68 4.96 -8.90 1.70
CA HIS A 68 3.58 -8.48 1.76
C HIS A 68 3.50 -6.97 1.88
N PHE A 69 2.42 -6.42 1.33
CA PHE A 69 2.18 -4.98 1.28
C PHE A 69 0.83 -4.68 1.90
N ARG A 70 0.75 -3.60 2.67
CA ARG A 70 -0.49 -3.15 3.32
C ARG A 70 -0.58 -1.64 3.30
N ILE A 71 -1.79 -1.13 3.08
CA ILE A 71 -2.11 0.30 3.21
C ILE A 71 -2.40 0.58 4.69
N LEU A 72 -1.80 1.64 5.21
CA LEU A 72 -1.98 2.14 6.57
C LEU A 72 -2.97 3.31 6.53
N SER A 73 -3.80 3.42 7.56
CA SER A 73 -4.92 4.38 7.62
C SER A 73 -4.72 5.49 8.66
N ARG A 74 -3.56 5.55 9.30
CA ARG A 74 -3.23 6.50 10.36
C ARG A 74 -1.74 6.88 10.28
N GLN A 75 -1.38 8.02 10.87
CA GLN A 75 -0.01 8.31 11.30
C GLN A 75 0.08 8.53 12.80
N GLY A 76 1.26 8.23 13.35
CA GLY A 76 1.61 8.39 14.76
C GLY A 76 2.36 9.69 15.05
N GLU A 77 2.73 9.87 16.32
CA GLU A 77 3.26 11.13 16.84
C GLU A 77 4.60 11.55 16.23
N ALA A 78 5.46 10.60 15.85
CA ALA A 78 6.76 10.96 15.26
C ALA A 78 6.68 11.31 13.76
N ALA A 79 5.52 11.18 13.14
CA ALA A 79 5.33 11.61 11.76
C ALA A 79 5.22 13.15 11.68
N ALA A 80 5.69 13.73 10.59
CA ALA A 80 5.47 15.16 10.33
C ALA A 80 3.96 15.46 10.32
N GLY A 81 3.53 16.42 11.14
CA GLY A 81 2.13 16.75 11.35
C GLY A 81 1.46 16.07 12.55
N GLY A 82 2.17 15.21 13.30
CA GLY A 82 1.65 14.54 14.50
C GLY A 82 0.65 13.42 14.21
N ALA A 83 0.07 12.84 15.26
CA ALA A 83 -0.85 11.71 15.10
C ALA A 83 -2.23 12.14 14.58
N TYR A 84 -2.72 11.48 13.54
CA TYR A 84 -4.10 11.61 13.05
C TYR A 84 -4.51 10.48 12.12
N ASP A 85 -5.81 10.38 11.87
CA ASP A 85 -6.42 9.38 11.00
C ASP A 85 -6.50 9.89 9.58
N TYR A 86 -6.04 9.08 8.64
CA TYR A 86 -6.24 9.36 7.21
C TYR A 86 -7.71 9.20 6.80
N LEU A 87 -8.48 8.44 7.59
CA LEU A 87 -9.90 8.23 7.39
C LEU A 87 -10.74 9.36 8.00
N VAL A 88 -11.53 10.02 7.16
CA VAL A 88 -12.52 11.02 7.54
C VAL A 88 -13.88 10.55 7.02
N HIS A 89 -14.83 10.29 7.92
CA HIS A 89 -16.13 9.69 7.58
C HIS A 89 -16.02 8.41 6.71
N GLY A 90 -15.04 7.54 7.02
CA GLY A 90 -14.79 6.28 6.32
C GLY A 90 -14.08 6.41 4.97
N ARG A 91 -13.69 7.63 4.56
CA ARG A 91 -12.99 7.92 3.30
C ARG A 91 -11.54 8.28 3.56
N MET A 92 -10.63 7.84 2.69
CA MET A 92 -9.19 8.11 2.84
C MET A 92 -8.86 9.51 2.30
N LEU A 93 -9.03 10.54 3.13
CA LEU A 93 -8.96 11.95 2.70
C LEU A 93 -7.71 12.67 3.19
N ALA A 94 -7.26 12.38 4.41
CA ALA A 94 -6.21 13.19 5.06
C ALA A 94 -4.78 12.70 4.75
N GLY A 95 -4.62 11.60 4.02
CA GLY A 95 -3.32 11.07 3.64
C GLY A 95 -3.38 9.59 3.29
N PHE A 96 -2.22 8.96 3.17
CA PHE A 96 -2.08 7.52 3.06
C PHE A 96 -0.65 7.11 3.42
N ALA A 97 -0.48 5.89 3.91
CA ALA A 97 0.83 5.29 4.02
C ALA A 97 0.78 3.81 3.65
N MET A 98 1.96 3.22 3.48
CA MET A 98 2.13 1.81 3.15
C MET A 98 3.24 1.21 3.99
N VAL A 99 3.08 -0.07 4.32
CA VAL A 99 4.13 -0.92 4.85
C VAL A 99 4.43 -2.06 3.86
N ALA A 100 5.70 -2.40 3.74
CA ALA A 100 6.17 -3.65 3.14
C ALA A 100 6.94 -4.44 4.18
N TYR A 101 6.60 -5.71 4.38
CA TYR A 101 7.23 -6.58 5.37
C TYR A 101 7.53 -7.96 4.77
N PRO A 102 8.59 -8.65 5.21
CA PRO A 102 8.96 -9.94 4.65
C PRO A 102 7.85 -10.97 4.89
N ALA A 103 7.63 -11.83 3.90
CA ALA A 103 6.77 -13.00 4.05
C ALA A 103 7.35 -14.01 5.05
N ASP A 104 8.67 -14.18 5.01
CA ASP A 104 9.43 -15.07 5.88
C ASP A 104 10.72 -14.36 6.33
N TYR A 105 10.77 -13.95 7.59
CA TYR A 105 11.89 -13.20 8.14
C TYR A 105 13.20 -13.99 8.06
N GLY A 106 14.27 -13.34 7.60
CA GLY A 106 15.59 -13.95 7.40
C GLY A 106 15.73 -14.77 6.11
N SER A 107 14.61 -15.13 5.47
CA SER A 107 14.59 -15.92 4.23
C SER A 107 14.22 -15.05 3.02
N SER A 108 13.07 -14.37 3.09
CA SER A 108 12.58 -13.49 2.03
C SER A 108 13.00 -12.04 2.21
N GLY A 109 13.41 -11.67 3.43
CA GLY A 109 13.87 -10.34 3.80
C GLY A 109 14.08 -10.21 5.30
N VAL A 110 14.77 -9.15 5.70
CA VAL A 110 15.01 -8.80 7.12
C VAL A 110 14.30 -7.49 7.47
N MET A 111 14.38 -6.51 6.57
CA MET A 111 13.84 -5.18 6.82
C MET A 111 12.34 -5.12 6.59
N THR A 112 11.65 -4.38 7.46
CA THR A 112 10.32 -3.83 7.18
C THR A 112 10.50 -2.40 6.68
N PHE A 113 9.67 -1.98 5.73
CA PHE A 113 9.70 -0.65 5.13
C PHE A 113 8.37 0.07 5.33
N ILE A 114 8.41 1.37 5.62
CA ILE A 114 7.22 2.24 5.65
C ILE A 114 7.44 3.51 4.83
N VAL A 115 6.38 3.99 4.19
CA VAL A 115 6.37 5.23 3.42
C VAL A 115 4.99 5.87 3.49
N ASN A 116 4.93 7.20 3.58
CA ASN A 116 3.68 7.96 3.48
C ASN A 116 3.68 8.88 2.24
N GLN A 117 2.67 9.74 2.11
CA GLN A 117 2.53 10.68 1.00
C GLN A 117 3.71 11.65 0.80
N ASN A 118 4.59 11.81 1.79
CA ASN A 118 5.80 12.64 1.67
C ASN A 118 6.92 11.96 0.89
N GLY A 119 6.77 10.66 0.58
CA GLY A 119 7.69 9.92 -0.29
C GLY A 119 9.03 9.53 0.34
N VAL A 120 9.23 9.78 1.65
CA VAL A 120 10.43 9.32 2.37
C VAL A 120 10.23 7.87 2.77
N LEU A 121 11.12 7.00 2.27
CA LEU A 121 11.13 5.58 2.61
C LEU A 121 11.95 5.37 3.89
N PHE A 122 11.36 4.70 4.86
CA PHE A 122 12.03 4.30 6.09
C PHE A 122 12.13 2.78 6.17
N GLU A 123 13.17 2.28 6.82
CA GLU A 123 13.37 0.87 7.11
C GLU A 123 13.64 0.62 8.59
N LYS A 124 13.25 -0.57 9.06
CA LYS A 124 13.55 -1.07 10.39
C LYS A 124 13.51 -2.60 10.40
N ASP A 125 14.51 -3.19 11.01
CA ASP A 125 14.49 -4.60 11.38
C ASP A 125 13.60 -4.76 12.63
N LEU A 126 12.48 -5.47 12.48
CA LEU A 126 11.56 -5.78 13.57
C LEU A 126 11.81 -7.17 14.17
N GLY A 127 12.88 -7.84 13.76
CA GLY A 127 13.27 -9.19 14.18
C GLY A 127 12.33 -10.26 13.64
N GLU A 128 12.32 -11.41 14.33
CA GLU A 128 11.53 -12.60 13.97
C GLU A 128 10.03 -12.32 13.88
N ASP A 129 9.54 -11.27 14.56
CA ASP A 129 8.14 -10.86 14.55
C ASP A 129 7.75 -9.96 13.35
N SER A 130 8.68 -9.67 12.43
CA SER A 130 8.46 -8.76 11.29
C SER A 130 7.19 -9.09 10.50
N THR A 131 6.96 -10.37 10.19
CA THR A 131 5.77 -10.81 9.45
C THR A 131 4.49 -10.55 10.23
N ALA A 132 4.48 -10.87 11.53
CA ALA A 132 3.29 -10.73 12.38
C ALA A 132 2.97 -9.26 12.70
N LEU A 133 4.00 -8.45 12.95
CA LEU A 133 3.87 -7.01 13.22
C LEU A 133 3.43 -6.26 11.97
N GLY A 134 4.07 -6.52 10.82
CA GLY A 134 3.70 -5.91 9.54
C GLY A 134 2.26 -6.21 9.12
N ALA A 135 1.79 -7.44 9.34
CA ALA A 135 0.41 -7.84 9.01
C ALA A 135 -0.66 -7.09 9.83
N LYS A 136 -0.32 -6.66 11.04
CA LYS A 136 -1.21 -5.94 11.98
C LYS A 136 -1.03 -4.42 11.94
N MET A 137 0.00 -3.93 11.29
CA MET A 137 0.32 -2.51 11.25
C MET A 137 -0.79 -1.72 10.56
N ASP A 138 -1.20 -0.62 11.18
CA ASP A 138 -2.21 0.31 10.67
C ASP A 138 -1.76 1.78 10.72
N THR A 139 -0.62 2.05 11.35
CA THR A 139 -0.12 3.38 11.67
C THR A 139 1.29 3.59 11.13
N PHE A 140 1.48 4.66 10.36
CA PHE A 140 2.79 5.16 9.97
C PHE A 140 3.41 5.95 11.13
N ASP A 141 4.43 5.39 11.78
CA ASP A 141 5.16 6.06 12.84
C ASP A 141 6.68 5.83 12.67
N PRO A 142 7.44 6.83 12.19
CA PRO A 142 8.85 6.68 11.91
C PRO A 142 9.75 6.77 13.17
N ALA A 143 9.18 6.72 14.38
CA ALA A 143 9.96 6.69 15.63
C ALA A 143 10.97 5.53 15.68
N GLY A 144 12.26 5.87 15.67
CA GLY A 144 13.34 4.88 15.70
C GLY A 144 13.42 4.03 14.43
N TRP A 145 12.97 4.55 13.29
CA TRP A 145 13.23 4.00 11.95
C TRP A 145 14.38 4.76 11.28
N THR A 146 15.02 4.12 10.32
CA THR A 146 16.12 4.71 9.55
C THR A 146 15.63 5.12 8.16
N VAL A 147 16.05 6.27 7.64
CA VAL A 147 15.75 6.66 6.26
C VAL A 147 16.56 5.79 5.30
N VAL A 148 15.92 5.21 4.29
CA VAL A 148 16.59 4.51 3.21
C VAL A 148 17.22 5.54 2.28
N ALA A 149 18.56 5.52 2.17
CA ALA A 149 19.26 6.39 1.24
C ALA A 149 19.04 5.91 -0.22
N PRO A 150 18.84 6.82 -1.18
CA PRO A 150 18.66 6.50 -2.59
C PRO A 150 19.92 5.93 -3.26
#